data_AF-A0A2I1HFB5-F1
#
_entry.id   AF-A0A2I1HFB5-F1
#
_cell.length_a   1.000
_cell.length_b   1.000
_cell.length_c   1.000
_cell.angle_alpha   90.00
_cell.angle_beta   90.00
_cell.angle_gamma   90.00
#
_symmetry.space_group_name_H-M   'P 1'
#
loop_
_entity.id
_entity.type
_entity.pdbx_description
1 polymer ?
#
loop_
_entity_poly.entity_id
_entity_poly.type
_entity_poly.pdbx_seq_one_letter_code
_entity_poly.pdbx_strand_id
1 'polypeptide(L)'
;ANSHLNICNKWSDAIVQCYGLTKDPLNGDYMLVMNQLNTDLRKYLQQNHNQLTWKERIQIATDIILALSRVHDENAIHRDLHSGNILFRFGENFIISDLGFCGPADKPLKSVYGNLPYIAPEVIAGKVTTFKSDIYSIGILMWEISSGQPPFINYEHNYDLAMNIVNGIRPKIVSGTPLEYKNLMKQCWDADPSKRPDIGTLDDEISKLNLYYQNKPNELLTKLEEDNSLEIGDLENYTNSSRLFTSKVHQFENFPEPRNATEEEQEAFHSNKSYNFHIPNNIADFDELDNQKNSSKIISIFKDIQETMQQQIKKYHDDIDGKVTTFKSDIYSIGILMWEISSGRSPFISYEHNYDLAMNIVNGMRPKIVSGTPLEYKNLMIQCWDANPSNRPDIGTLRKRIRELNLDYQNKPNELLTQPEDNSLEIDDLENYTNSSKLFTSKVHQFENLPEPRNATEEEQEEFYSNKSYNFYIPNNIDDFDKLNNQKNSSKIIGIFKVIQETMQQQIKKYHDDIDGLDHTEEQDELELPDNIDN
;
A
#
# COMPACT_ATOMS: atom_id res chain seq x y z
N ALA A 1 22.18 11.71 6.65
CA ALA A 1 23.07 11.59 7.83
C ALA A 1 23.70 12.92 8.23
N ASN A 2 24.59 13.54 7.43
CA ASN A 2 25.24 14.81 7.81
C ASN A 2 24.25 15.97 8.06
N SER A 3 23.26 16.17 7.20
CA SER A 3 22.22 17.20 7.43
C SER A 3 21.49 16.97 8.75
N HIS A 4 21.10 15.72 9.03
CA HIS A 4 20.43 15.35 10.26
C HIS A 4 21.27 15.67 11.50
N LEU A 5 22.51 15.16 11.54
CA LEU A 5 23.45 15.39 12.65
C LEU A 5 23.72 16.88 12.90
N ASN A 6 23.88 17.67 11.84
CA ASN A 6 24.18 19.09 11.98
C ASN A 6 22.99 19.89 12.50
N ILE A 7 21.79 19.64 11.96
CA ILE A 7 20.59 20.40 12.32
C ILE A 7 20.11 19.99 13.72
N CYS A 8 20.05 18.70 14.05
CA CYS A 8 19.57 18.24 15.35
C CYS A 8 20.45 18.69 16.52
N ASN A 9 21.78 18.81 16.31
CA ASN A 9 22.70 19.30 17.34
C ASN A 9 22.54 20.79 17.65
N LYS A 10 21.97 21.57 16.72
CA LYS A 10 21.65 22.99 16.94
C LYS A 10 20.26 23.18 17.51
N TRP A 11 19.31 22.35 17.07
CA TRP A 11 17.87 22.52 17.30
C TRP A 11 17.26 21.26 17.91
N SER A 12 17.79 20.84 19.06
CA SER A 12 17.37 19.61 19.75
C SER A 12 15.96 19.68 20.32
N ASP A 13 15.37 20.87 20.40
CA ASP A 13 13.98 21.16 20.76
C ASP A 13 12.99 21.04 19.58
N ALA A 14 13.50 21.10 18.35
CA ALA A 14 12.71 21.08 17.11
C ALA A 14 12.91 19.80 16.28
N ILE A 15 14.06 19.15 16.39
CA ILE A 15 14.45 17.97 15.60
C ILE A 15 14.82 16.81 16.53
N VAL A 16 14.45 15.59 16.15
CA VAL A 16 14.86 14.38 16.88
C VAL A 16 16.38 14.30 16.96
N GLN A 17 16.91 14.16 18.17
CA GLN A 17 18.35 14.04 18.38
C GLN A 17 18.88 12.76 17.72
N CYS A 18 19.86 12.94 16.84
CA CYS A 18 20.69 11.86 16.30
C CYS A 18 22.07 11.90 16.97
N TYR A 19 22.53 10.78 17.50
CA TYR A 19 23.83 10.65 18.16
C TYR A 19 24.94 10.22 17.20
N GLY A 20 24.58 9.51 16.12
CA GLY A 20 25.56 9.07 15.14
C GLY A 20 25.12 7.85 14.35
N LEU A 21 26.11 7.22 13.72
CA LEU A 21 25.95 5.98 12.97
C LEU A 21 26.65 4.85 13.72
N THR A 22 26.05 3.67 13.68
CA THR A 22 26.68 2.41 14.08
C THR A 22 26.52 1.39 12.94
N LYS A 23 27.04 0.18 13.12
CA LYS A 23 26.96 -0.91 12.15
C LYS A 23 26.45 -2.16 12.83
N ASP A 24 25.48 -2.84 12.23
CA ASP A 24 24.99 -4.12 12.72
C ASP A 24 26.13 -5.16 12.54
N PRO A 25 26.56 -5.84 13.62
CA PRO A 25 27.65 -6.81 13.55
C PRO A 25 27.32 -8.07 12.74
N LEU A 26 26.05 -8.38 12.48
CA LEU A 26 25.62 -9.60 11.80
C LEU A 26 25.64 -9.47 10.28
N ASN A 27 24.99 -8.44 9.75
CA ASN A 27 24.85 -8.22 8.29
C ASN A 27 25.74 -7.07 7.78
N GLY A 28 26.29 -6.25 8.68
CA GLY A 28 27.10 -5.10 8.31
C GLY A 28 26.31 -3.88 7.83
N ASP A 29 25.00 -3.83 8.07
CA ASP A 29 24.18 -2.68 7.68
C ASP A 29 24.44 -1.48 8.60
N TYR A 30 24.39 -0.28 8.03
CA TYR A 30 24.52 0.95 8.81
C TYR A 30 23.21 1.27 9.52
N MET A 31 23.30 1.62 10.80
CA MET A 31 22.16 2.02 11.63
C MET A 31 22.34 3.43 12.15
N LEU A 32 21.25 4.18 12.25
CA LEU A 32 21.22 5.50 12.92
C LEU A 32 20.88 5.32 14.40
N VAL A 33 21.67 5.93 15.27
CA VAL A 33 21.41 5.96 16.72
C VAL A 33 20.72 7.27 17.06
N MET A 34 19.47 7.20 17.51
CA MET A 34 18.59 8.37 17.69
C MET A 34 17.79 8.25 18.99
N ASN A 35 17.28 9.38 19.47
CA ASN A 35 16.32 9.38 20.58
C ASN A 35 15.05 8.62 20.22
N GLN A 36 14.66 7.69 21.09
CA GLN A 36 13.36 7.03 21.01
C GLN A 36 12.28 7.99 21.52
N LEU A 37 11.30 8.29 20.67
CA LEU A 37 10.12 9.08 21.01
C LEU A 37 8.87 8.20 21.00
N ASN A 38 7.78 8.73 21.54
CA ASN A 38 6.63 7.93 21.95
C ASN A 38 5.81 7.41 20.78
N THR A 39 5.37 8.30 19.90
CA THR A 39 4.48 7.97 18.78
C THR A 39 4.61 9.01 17.68
N ASP A 40 4.20 8.65 16.47
CA ASP A 40 4.08 9.60 15.37
C ASP A 40 2.73 10.34 15.39
N LEU A 41 2.66 11.50 14.74
CA LEU A 41 1.46 12.34 14.71
C LEU A 41 0.24 11.60 14.16
N ARG A 42 0.43 10.72 13.16
CA ARG A 42 -0.69 9.96 12.57
C ARG A 42 -1.34 9.06 13.62
N LYS A 43 -0.54 8.26 14.31
CA LYS A 43 -1.02 7.38 15.39
C LYS A 43 -1.60 8.19 16.55
N TYR A 44 -0.97 9.31 16.91
CA TYR A 44 -1.48 10.19 17.96
C TYR A 44 -2.88 10.72 17.64
N LEU A 45 -3.09 11.21 16.42
CA LEU A 45 -4.40 11.71 15.97
C LEU A 45 -5.44 10.59 15.94
N GLN A 46 -5.10 9.41 15.41
CA GLN A 46 -6.03 8.26 15.40
C GLN A 46 -6.50 7.84 16.80
N GLN A 47 -5.64 8.00 17.81
CA GLN A 47 -5.95 7.63 19.20
C GLN A 47 -6.69 8.73 19.97
N ASN A 48 -6.39 10.01 19.69
CA ASN A 48 -6.80 11.12 20.56
C ASN A 48 -7.70 12.16 19.87
N HIS A 49 -7.92 12.10 18.55
CA HIS A 49 -8.56 13.21 17.80
C HIS A 49 -9.91 13.66 18.35
N ASN A 50 -10.77 12.73 18.78
CA ASN A 50 -12.08 13.04 19.36
C ASN A 50 -12.00 13.77 20.72
N GLN A 51 -10.84 13.73 21.38
CA GLN A 51 -10.60 14.38 22.68
C GLN A 51 -9.87 15.72 22.53
N LEU A 52 -9.24 15.98 21.38
CA LEU A 52 -8.51 17.21 21.16
C LEU A 52 -9.48 18.39 21.01
N THR A 53 -9.18 19.48 21.70
CA THR A 53 -9.79 20.80 21.52
C THR A 53 -9.13 21.55 20.37
N TRP A 54 -9.76 22.62 19.85
CA TRP A 54 -9.11 23.48 18.86
C TRP A 54 -7.85 24.17 19.36
N LYS A 55 -7.79 24.48 20.66
CA LYS A 55 -6.59 25.02 21.32
C LYS A 55 -5.41 24.05 21.18
N GLU A 56 -5.63 22.75 21.42
CA GLU A 56 -4.59 21.73 21.28
C GLU A 56 -4.23 21.48 19.82
N ARG A 57 -5.22 21.38 18.91
CA ARG A 57 -4.95 21.23 17.46
C ARG A 57 -4.07 22.35 16.90
N ILE A 58 -4.36 23.59 17.29
CA ILE A 58 -3.58 24.76 16.85
C ILE A 58 -2.18 24.74 17.48
N GLN A 59 -2.04 24.29 18.73
CA GLN A 59 -0.73 24.11 19.36
C GLN A 59 0.12 23.09 18.59
N ILE A 60 -0.44 21.94 18.20
CA ILE A 60 0.26 20.94 17.39
C ILE A 60 0.75 21.53 16.07
N ALA A 61 -0.10 22.29 15.36
CA ALA A 61 0.29 22.96 14.12
C ALA A 61 1.42 23.98 14.35
N THR A 62 1.35 24.73 15.46
CA THR A 62 2.38 25.71 15.87
C THR A 62 3.72 25.03 16.10
N ASP A 63 3.74 23.92 16.84
CA ASP A 63 4.97 23.16 17.13
C ASP A 63 5.66 22.70 15.84
N ILE A 64 4.88 22.16 14.89
CA ILE A 64 5.40 21.66 13.61
C ILE A 64 5.93 22.79 12.73
N ILE A 65 5.22 23.93 12.67
CA ILE A 65 5.64 25.10 11.89
C ILE A 65 6.93 25.69 12.47
N LEU A 66 7.01 25.82 13.80
CA LEU A 66 8.21 26.27 14.49
C LEU A 66 9.38 25.31 14.22
N ALA A 67 9.16 24.00 14.29
CA ALA A 67 10.20 23.02 13.98
C ALA A 67 10.68 23.12 12.53
N LEU A 68 9.78 23.32 11.57
CA LEU A 68 10.13 23.51 10.17
C LEU A 68 10.91 24.83 9.95
N SER A 69 10.57 25.89 10.68
CA SER A 69 11.33 27.15 10.65
C SER A 69 12.82 26.95 10.95
N ARG A 70 13.14 26.09 11.92
CA ARG A 70 14.53 25.74 12.27
C ARG A 70 15.26 25.01 11.14
N VAL A 71 14.55 24.17 10.39
CA VAL A 71 15.12 23.51 9.20
C VAL A 71 15.38 24.54 8.09
N HIS A 72 14.46 25.47 7.87
CA HIS A 72 14.59 26.51 6.84
C HIS A 72 15.66 27.56 7.20
N ASP A 73 15.83 27.90 8.48
CA ASP A 73 16.91 28.75 9.00
C ASP A 73 18.31 28.20 8.67
N GLU A 74 18.43 26.86 8.58
CA GLU A 74 19.65 26.16 8.16
C GLU A 74 19.78 26.06 6.62
N ASN A 75 18.98 26.83 5.88
CA ASN A 75 18.90 26.85 4.42
C ASN A 75 18.66 25.45 3.81
N ALA A 76 17.84 24.65 4.48
CA ALA A 76 17.53 23.29 4.09
C ALA A 76 16.02 23.08 3.86
N ILE A 77 15.68 22.24 2.88
CA ILE A 77 14.32 21.81 2.57
C ILE A 77 14.16 20.38 3.11
N HIS A 78 13.07 20.10 3.82
CA HIS A 78 12.79 18.78 4.39
C HIS A 78 12.52 17.72 3.31
N ARG A 79 11.68 18.05 2.31
CA ARG A 79 11.32 17.25 1.12
C ARG A 79 10.44 16.02 1.35
N ASP A 80 10.36 15.50 2.58
CA ASP A 80 9.46 14.38 2.90
C ASP A 80 8.67 14.62 4.19
N LEU A 81 8.07 15.82 4.30
CA LEU A 81 7.34 16.21 5.49
C LEU A 81 5.93 15.60 5.47
N HIS A 82 5.62 14.73 6.43
CA HIS A 82 4.31 14.11 6.59
C HIS A 82 4.12 13.64 8.04
N SER A 83 2.90 13.27 8.44
CA SER A 83 2.59 12.95 9.85
C SER A 83 3.38 11.78 10.43
N GLY A 84 3.80 10.82 9.60
CA GLY A 84 4.72 9.75 10.01
C GLY A 84 6.15 10.22 10.39
N ASN A 85 6.56 11.41 9.94
CA ASN A 85 7.87 12.01 10.22
C ASN A 85 7.79 13.10 11.29
N ILE A 86 6.61 13.28 11.92
CA ILE A 86 6.42 14.16 13.06
C ILE A 86 6.24 13.27 14.29
N LEU A 87 7.10 13.43 15.29
CA LEU A 87 7.11 12.59 16.48
C LEU A 87 6.72 13.39 17.72
N PHE A 88 5.90 12.80 18.57
CA PHE A 88 5.51 13.38 19.85
C PHE A 88 6.57 13.09 20.91
N ARG A 89 7.07 14.17 21.54
CA ARG A 89 7.87 14.07 22.76
C ARG A 89 6.94 14.20 23.96
N PHE A 90 6.78 13.13 24.72
CA PHE A 90 5.82 13.06 25.81
C PHE A 90 5.93 14.24 26.80
N GLY A 91 4.80 14.90 27.04
CA GLY A 91 4.71 16.02 27.99
C GLY A 91 5.30 17.34 27.47
N GLU A 92 5.82 17.37 26.24
CA GLU A 92 6.39 18.56 25.61
C GLU A 92 5.60 18.90 24.33
N ASN A 93 6.21 18.69 23.16
CA ASN A 93 5.76 19.20 21.87
C ASN A 93 5.93 18.15 20.76
N PHE A 94 5.39 18.47 19.57
CA PHE A 94 5.67 17.71 18.35
C PHE A 94 6.93 18.22 17.67
N ILE A 95 7.81 17.31 17.26
CA ILE A 95 9.08 17.65 16.62
C ILE A 95 9.29 16.87 15.32
N ILE A 96 10.12 17.40 14.43
CA ILE A 96 10.40 16.79 13.12
C ILE A 96 11.48 15.71 13.25
N SER A 97 11.26 14.60 12.56
CA SER A 97 12.21 13.50 12.39
C SER A 97 12.54 13.28 10.91
N ASP A 98 13.42 12.32 10.64
CA ASP A 98 13.78 11.87 9.28
C ASP A 98 14.21 12.97 8.29
N LEU A 99 15.38 13.56 8.56
CA LEU A 99 16.08 14.45 7.64
C LEU A 99 16.90 13.70 6.57
N GLY A 100 16.49 12.48 6.18
CA GLY A 100 17.21 11.63 5.23
C GLY A 100 17.40 12.26 3.84
N PHE A 101 16.39 12.98 3.37
CA PHE A 101 16.40 13.69 2.08
C PHE A 101 16.62 15.20 2.23
N CYS A 102 16.81 15.68 3.47
CA CYS A 102 16.94 17.09 3.77
C CYS A 102 18.22 17.68 3.18
N GLY A 103 18.09 18.82 2.50
CA GLY A 103 19.22 19.49 1.87
C GLY A 103 18.86 20.81 1.19
N PRO A 104 19.88 21.54 0.70
CA PRO A 104 19.69 22.88 0.16
C PRO A 104 18.97 22.85 -1.21
N ALA A 105 18.27 23.94 -1.55
CA ALA A 105 17.46 24.07 -2.76
C ALA A 105 18.27 23.89 -4.07
N ASP A 106 19.55 24.25 -4.06
CA ASP A 106 20.47 24.13 -5.21
C ASP A 106 20.92 22.70 -5.50
N LYS A 107 20.59 21.74 -4.64
CA LYS A 107 20.88 20.31 -4.80
C LYS A 107 19.58 19.50 -4.87
N PRO A 108 18.82 19.61 -5.97
CA PRO A 108 17.53 18.95 -6.09
C PRO A 108 17.69 17.42 -6.15
N LEU A 109 16.61 16.70 -5.78
CA LEU A 109 16.53 15.26 -5.97
C LEU A 109 16.37 14.95 -7.48
N LYS A 110 16.86 13.79 -7.91
CA LYS A 110 16.75 13.33 -9.31
C LYS A 110 15.36 12.75 -9.64
N SER A 111 14.56 12.47 -8.62
CA SER A 111 13.27 11.82 -8.75
C SER A 111 12.28 12.44 -7.76
N VAL A 112 11.00 12.37 -8.10
CA VAL A 112 9.92 12.69 -7.15
C VAL A 112 9.94 11.63 -6.05
N TYR A 113 10.09 12.05 -4.81
CA TYR A 113 10.11 11.16 -3.64
C TYR A 113 9.20 11.73 -2.57
N GLY A 114 8.49 10.85 -1.88
CA GLY A 114 7.78 11.17 -0.65
C GLY A 114 6.41 10.52 -0.55
N ASN A 115 5.67 10.89 0.50
CA ASN A 115 4.29 10.44 0.69
C ASN A 115 3.32 11.27 -0.17
N LEU A 116 2.69 10.62 -1.17
CA LEU A 116 2.03 11.29 -2.31
C LEU A 116 1.11 12.48 -1.94
N PRO A 117 0.20 12.39 -0.96
CA PRO A 117 -0.68 13.51 -0.61
C PRO A 117 0.03 14.77 -0.11
N TYR A 118 1.23 14.62 0.46
CA TYR A 118 2.01 15.72 1.03
C TYR A 118 2.99 16.33 0.02
N ILE A 119 3.18 15.70 -1.15
CA ILE A 119 4.06 16.21 -2.20
C ILE A 119 3.35 17.37 -2.90
N ALA A 120 4.03 18.52 -2.96
CA ALA A 120 3.50 19.71 -3.63
C ALA A 120 3.25 19.46 -5.13
N PRO A 121 2.18 20.02 -5.72
CA PRO A 121 1.77 19.68 -7.08
C PRO A 121 2.81 20.08 -8.13
N GLU A 122 3.59 21.14 -7.90
CA GLU A 122 4.72 21.50 -8.77
C GLU A 122 5.81 20.44 -8.76
N VAL A 123 6.05 19.79 -7.62
CA VAL A 123 7.04 18.71 -7.48
C VAL A 123 6.53 17.44 -8.14
N ILE A 124 5.23 17.13 -7.99
CA ILE A 124 4.58 16.03 -8.72
C ILE A 124 4.71 16.24 -10.24
N ALA A 125 4.52 17.48 -10.70
CA ALA A 125 4.69 17.87 -12.11
C ALA A 125 6.16 17.95 -12.57
N GLY A 126 7.13 17.52 -11.75
CA GLY A 126 8.54 17.41 -12.12
C GLY A 126 9.35 18.69 -11.95
N LYS A 127 8.80 19.74 -11.33
CA LYS A 127 9.57 20.94 -10.97
C LYS A 127 10.43 20.67 -9.73
N VAL A 128 11.50 21.45 -9.58
CA VAL A 128 12.42 21.33 -8.45
C VAL A 128 11.71 21.64 -7.12
N THR A 129 12.11 20.93 -6.07
CA THR A 129 11.64 21.21 -4.71
C THR A 129 12.15 22.57 -4.23
N THR A 130 11.30 23.29 -3.51
CA THR A 130 11.63 24.59 -2.91
C THR A 130 11.18 24.63 -1.46
N PHE A 131 11.56 25.66 -0.70
CA PHE A 131 11.01 25.89 0.65
C PHE A 131 9.47 25.94 0.63
N LYS A 132 8.87 26.48 -0.43
CA LYS A 132 7.41 26.54 -0.62
C LYS A 132 6.77 25.16 -0.82
N SER A 133 7.55 24.16 -1.22
CA SER A 133 7.06 22.78 -1.31
C SER A 133 6.89 22.15 0.07
N ASP A 134 7.75 22.47 1.05
CA ASP A 134 7.50 22.07 2.45
C ASP A 134 6.28 22.79 3.05
N ILE A 135 6.05 24.05 2.68
CA ILE A 135 4.85 24.81 3.11
C ILE A 135 3.55 24.15 2.60
N TYR A 136 3.56 23.56 1.40
CA TYR A 136 2.43 22.76 0.93
C TYR A 136 2.19 21.55 1.84
N SER A 137 3.25 20.83 2.21
CA SER A 137 3.15 19.69 3.13
C SER A 137 2.59 20.11 4.51
N ILE A 138 2.94 21.31 5.00
CA ILE A 138 2.31 21.89 6.19
C ILE A 138 0.81 22.08 6.00
N GLY A 139 0.35 22.58 4.85
CA GLY A 139 -1.09 22.71 4.58
C GLY A 139 -1.84 21.38 4.65
N ILE A 140 -1.22 20.29 4.18
CA ILE A 140 -1.80 18.94 4.27
C ILE A 140 -1.75 18.40 5.70
N LEU A 141 -0.68 18.66 6.46
CA LEU A 141 -0.58 18.33 7.88
C LEU A 141 -1.64 19.08 8.71
N MET A 142 -1.85 20.37 8.44
CA MET A 142 -2.89 21.17 9.08
C MET A 142 -4.28 20.57 8.84
N TRP A 143 -4.54 20.07 7.63
CA TRP A 143 -5.77 19.36 7.31
C TRP A 143 -5.90 18.04 8.07
N GLU A 144 -4.84 17.24 8.16
CA GLU A 144 -4.83 15.97 8.90
C GLU A 144 -5.04 16.18 10.40
N ILE A 145 -4.45 17.22 11.00
CA ILE A 145 -4.71 17.62 12.39
C ILE A 145 -6.19 17.97 12.59
N SER A 146 -6.77 18.70 11.63
CA SER A 146 -8.18 19.09 11.65
C SER A 146 -9.11 17.88 11.55
N SER A 147 -8.85 16.97 10.59
CA SER A 147 -9.74 15.85 10.28
C SER A 147 -9.51 14.63 11.16
N GLY A 148 -8.31 14.47 11.74
CA GLY A 148 -7.87 13.25 12.41
C GLY A 148 -7.62 12.08 11.46
N GLN A 149 -7.73 12.31 10.15
CA GLN A 149 -7.72 11.26 9.13
C GLN A 149 -6.52 11.42 8.19
N PRO A 150 -5.94 10.31 7.69
CA PRO A 150 -5.01 10.34 6.58
C PRO A 150 -5.58 11.07 5.36
N PRO A 151 -4.82 11.96 4.71
CA PRO A 151 -5.26 12.66 3.51
C PRO A 151 -5.53 11.67 2.39
N PHE A 152 -6.67 11.81 1.73
CA PHE A 152 -7.14 10.92 0.67
C PHE A 152 -7.21 9.44 1.09
N ILE A 153 -7.56 9.14 2.34
CA ILE A 153 -7.66 7.76 2.86
C ILE A 153 -8.44 6.80 1.95
N ASN A 154 -9.44 7.29 1.22
CA ASN A 154 -10.31 6.50 0.35
C ASN A 154 -9.80 6.30 -1.09
N TYR A 155 -8.64 6.85 -1.43
CA TYR A 155 -8.09 6.81 -2.79
C TYR A 155 -6.78 6.01 -2.82
N GLU A 156 -6.50 5.41 -3.97
CA GLU A 156 -5.20 4.81 -4.20
C GLU A 156 -4.13 5.88 -4.42
N HIS A 157 -2.96 5.71 -3.82
CA HIS A 157 -1.82 6.62 -4.00
C HIS A 157 -1.05 6.27 -5.27
N ASN A 158 -1.72 6.47 -6.40
CA ASN A 158 -1.27 6.14 -7.75
C ASN A 158 -1.25 7.40 -8.65
N TYR A 159 -1.04 7.20 -9.96
CA TYR A 159 -1.02 8.29 -10.95
C TYR A 159 -2.32 9.10 -11.00
N ASP A 160 -3.48 8.46 -10.81
CA ASP A 160 -4.77 9.16 -10.85
C ASP A 160 -4.89 10.16 -9.69
N LEU A 161 -4.49 9.76 -8.48
CA LEU A 161 -4.45 10.69 -7.35
C LEU A 161 -3.45 11.82 -7.59
N ALA A 162 -2.27 11.52 -8.13
CA ALA A 162 -1.29 12.52 -8.49
C ALA A 162 -1.86 13.54 -9.51
N MET A 163 -2.55 13.05 -10.55
CA MET A 163 -3.21 13.88 -11.56
C MET A 163 -4.33 14.74 -10.95
N ASN A 164 -5.12 14.18 -10.03
CA ASN A 164 -6.16 14.93 -9.31
C ASN A 164 -5.55 16.05 -8.46
N ILE A 165 -4.47 15.78 -7.73
CA ILE A 165 -3.76 16.78 -6.92
C ILE A 165 -3.21 17.91 -7.79
N VAL A 166 -2.58 17.58 -8.93
CA VAL A 166 -2.05 18.56 -9.89
C VAL A 166 -3.17 19.41 -10.50
N ASN A 167 -4.33 18.82 -10.80
CA ASN A 167 -5.52 19.54 -11.25
C ASN A 167 -6.24 20.31 -10.14
N GLY A 168 -5.73 20.27 -8.92
CA GLY A 168 -6.16 21.14 -7.83
C GLY A 168 -7.15 20.53 -6.85
N ILE A 169 -7.42 19.23 -6.96
CA ILE A 169 -8.22 18.51 -5.97
C ILE A 169 -7.47 18.51 -4.63
N ARG A 170 -8.22 18.76 -3.55
CA ARG A 170 -7.71 18.78 -2.17
C ARG A 170 -8.61 17.92 -1.28
N PRO A 171 -8.11 17.44 -0.14
CA PRO A 171 -8.95 16.74 0.83
C PRO A 171 -10.14 17.61 1.26
N LYS A 172 -11.33 16.99 1.41
CA LYS A 172 -12.55 17.69 1.82
C LYS A 172 -12.35 18.28 3.22
N ILE A 173 -12.57 19.58 3.36
CA ILE A 173 -12.44 20.27 4.65
C ILE A 173 -13.58 19.81 5.56
N VAL A 174 -13.23 19.37 6.77
CA VAL A 174 -14.20 18.89 7.75
C VAL A 174 -15.00 20.05 8.35
N SER A 175 -16.29 19.83 8.59
CA SER A 175 -17.15 20.77 9.32
C SER A 175 -16.55 21.05 10.70
N GLY A 176 -16.74 22.29 11.17
CA GLY A 176 -16.17 22.75 12.44
C GLY A 176 -14.70 23.15 12.44
N THR A 177 -14.03 23.17 11.28
CA THR A 177 -12.73 23.82 11.15
C THR A 177 -12.87 25.36 11.30
N PRO A 178 -12.18 26.01 12.26
CA PRO A 178 -12.19 27.46 12.42
C PRO A 178 -11.81 28.19 11.15
N LEU A 179 -12.46 29.32 10.90
CA LEU A 179 -12.31 30.05 9.65
C LEU A 179 -10.87 30.53 9.43
N GLU A 180 -10.22 31.06 10.46
CA GLU A 180 -8.85 31.55 10.41
C GLU A 180 -7.86 30.42 10.13
N TYR A 181 -8.01 29.28 10.82
CA TYR A 181 -7.20 28.08 10.58
C TYR A 181 -7.40 27.54 9.17
N LYS A 182 -8.67 27.45 8.72
CA LYS A 182 -9.06 27.03 7.38
C LYS A 182 -8.43 27.92 6.30
N ASN A 183 -8.43 29.24 6.50
CA ASN A 183 -7.87 30.19 5.55
C ASN A 183 -6.34 30.08 5.47
N LEU A 184 -5.66 29.92 6.60
CA LEU A 184 -4.20 29.74 6.64
C LEU A 184 -3.79 28.40 5.99
N MET A 185 -4.48 27.32 6.34
CA MET A 185 -4.33 26.00 5.71
C MET A 185 -4.52 26.08 4.19
N LYS A 186 -5.56 26.80 3.73
CA LYS A 186 -5.83 26.97 2.30
C LYS A 186 -4.74 27.74 1.57
N GLN A 187 -4.14 28.73 2.20
CA GLN A 187 -3.00 29.46 1.63
C GLN A 187 -1.76 28.58 1.50
N CYS A 188 -1.53 27.68 2.47
CA CYS A 188 -0.37 26.79 2.47
C CYS A 188 -0.41 25.77 1.32
N TRP A 189 -1.57 25.21 0.98
CA TRP A 189 -1.69 24.18 -0.05
C TRP A 189 -2.10 24.70 -1.46
N ASP A 190 -1.94 26.01 -1.71
CA ASP A 190 -2.23 26.62 -3.01
C ASP A 190 -1.35 25.94 -4.10
N ALA A 191 -1.92 25.67 -5.27
CA ALA A 191 -1.17 25.10 -6.38
C ALA A 191 -0.02 25.99 -6.87
N ASP A 192 -0.16 27.32 -6.76
CA ASP A 192 0.88 28.29 -7.08
C ASP A 192 1.82 28.50 -5.88
N PRO A 193 3.10 28.08 -5.94
CA PRO A 193 4.03 28.22 -4.82
C PRO A 193 4.26 29.69 -4.40
N SER A 194 4.06 30.65 -5.30
CA SER A 194 4.25 32.08 -5.02
C SER A 194 3.15 32.67 -4.13
N LYS A 195 1.97 32.02 -4.09
CA LYS A 195 0.84 32.42 -3.24
C LYS A 195 0.90 31.84 -1.84
N ARG A 196 1.75 30.84 -1.61
CA ARG A 196 1.98 30.25 -0.29
C ARG A 196 2.79 31.24 0.57
N PRO A 197 2.52 31.37 1.88
CA PRO A 197 3.35 32.18 2.77
C PRO A 197 4.78 31.64 2.81
N ASP A 198 5.77 32.49 3.11
CA ASP A 198 7.09 31.98 3.54
C ASP A 198 7.01 31.51 5.00
N ILE A 199 8.04 30.80 5.46
CA ILE A 199 8.01 30.17 6.77
C ILE A 199 7.92 31.19 7.91
N GLY A 200 8.50 32.38 7.78
CA GLY A 200 8.42 33.42 8.79
C GLY A 200 7.03 34.03 8.86
N THR A 201 6.44 34.36 7.71
CA THR A 201 5.04 34.82 7.63
C THR A 201 4.08 33.77 8.19
N LEU A 202 4.30 32.48 7.88
CA LEU A 202 3.47 31.39 8.38
C LEU A 202 3.58 31.22 9.91
N ASP A 203 4.79 31.30 10.45
CA ASP A 203 5.06 31.23 11.89
C ASP A 203 4.39 32.39 12.66
N ASP A 204 4.46 33.61 12.12
CA ASP A 204 3.80 34.78 12.68
C ASP A 204 2.27 34.62 12.72
N GLU A 205 1.67 34.16 11.61
CA GLU A 205 0.22 34.01 11.50
C GLU A 205 -0.31 32.88 12.40
N ILE A 206 0.36 31.72 12.43
CA ILE A 206 -0.05 30.63 13.34
C ILE A 206 0.15 31.01 14.80
N SER A 207 1.21 31.76 15.13
CA SER A 207 1.47 32.22 16.50
C SER A 207 0.41 33.20 16.99
N LYS A 208 -0.05 34.14 16.14
CA LYS A 208 -1.18 35.03 16.45
C LYS A 208 -2.46 34.24 16.69
N LEU A 209 -2.75 33.26 15.83
CA LEU A 209 -3.91 32.39 15.97
C LEU A 209 -3.86 31.57 17.25
N ASN A 210 -2.71 30.97 17.56
CA ASN A 210 -2.49 30.23 18.79
C ASN A 210 -2.72 31.14 20.00
N LEU A 211 -2.07 32.30 20.05
CA LEU A 211 -2.24 33.26 21.15
C LEU A 211 -3.72 33.63 21.37
N TYR A 212 -4.49 33.83 20.30
CA TYR A 212 -5.93 34.08 20.39
C TYR A 212 -6.69 32.92 21.05
N TYR A 213 -6.43 31.67 20.64
CA TYR A 213 -7.09 30.49 21.20
C TYR A 213 -6.64 30.16 22.62
N GLN A 214 -5.37 30.37 22.95
CA GLN A 214 -4.83 30.13 24.29
C GLN A 214 -5.44 31.07 25.35
N ASN A 215 -5.79 32.30 24.95
CA ASN A 215 -6.36 33.32 25.83
C ASN A 215 -7.90 33.33 25.86
N LYS A 216 -8.57 32.50 25.06
CA LYS A 216 -10.03 32.45 25.00
C LYS A 216 -10.58 31.58 26.15
N PRO A 217 -11.59 32.04 26.91
CA PRO A 217 -12.15 31.24 28.00
C PRO A 217 -12.86 30.01 27.43
N ASN A 218 -12.66 28.86 28.08
CA ASN A 218 -13.14 27.54 27.61
C ASN A 218 -14.65 27.53 27.31
N GLU A 219 -15.48 28.23 28.09
CA GLU A 219 -16.94 28.29 27.88
C GLU A 219 -17.38 28.92 26.54
N LEU A 220 -16.55 29.79 25.95
CA LEU A 220 -16.81 30.38 24.63
C LEU A 220 -16.30 29.50 23.49
N LEU A 221 -15.35 28.60 23.78
CA LEU A 221 -14.85 27.61 22.82
C LEU A 221 -15.86 26.48 22.66
N THR A 222 -16.46 25.98 23.76
CA THR A 222 -17.47 24.91 23.71
C THR A 222 -18.69 25.30 22.88
N LYS A 223 -19.18 26.55 22.98
CA LYS A 223 -20.30 27.04 22.16
C LYS A 223 -19.99 27.06 20.67
N LEU A 224 -18.77 27.46 20.30
CA LEU A 224 -18.32 27.45 18.90
C LEU A 224 -18.11 26.02 18.38
N GLU A 225 -17.72 25.08 19.24
CA GLU A 225 -17.58 23.67 18.88
C GLU A 225 -18.95 22.99 18.75
N GLU A 226 -19.91 23.31 19.63
CA GLU A 226 -21.30 22.82 19.59
C GLU A 226 -22.07 23.30 18.35
N ASP A 227 -22.01 24.59 18.01
CA ASP A 227 -22.65 25.16 16.81
C ASP A 227 -22.11 24.54 15.50
N ASN A 228 -20.86 24.07 15.53
CA ASN A 228 -20.18 23.44 14.42
C ASN A 228 -20.35 21.90 14.36
N SER A 229 -20.79 21.28 15.45
CA SER A 229 -20.94 19.82 15.60
C SER A 229 -22.23 19.25 15.01
N LEU A 230 -23.18 20.11 14.62
CA LEU A 230 -24.50 19.71 14.11
C LEU A 230 -24.47 19.06 12.70
N GLU A 231 -23.30 18.98 12.05
CA GLU A 231 -23.08 18.31 10.75
C GLU A 231 -22.10 17.13 10.83
N ILE A 232 -21.91 16.51 12.00
CA ILE A 232 -21.13 15.26 12.15
C ILE A 232 -22.04 14.07 11.77
N GLY A 233 -22.57 14.08 10.55
CA GLY A 233 -23.52 13.07 10.07
C GLY A 233 -22.91 11.97 9.18
N ASP A 234 -21.73 12.21 8.59
CA ASP A 234 -21.32 11.45 7.38
C ASP A 234 -19.95 10.77 7.45
N LEU A 235 -19.28 10.75 8.60
CA LEU A 235 -17.96 10.10 8.72
C LEU A 235 -18.08 8.77 9.47
N GLU A 236 -18.68 7.77 8.81
CA GLU A 236 -18.67 6.39 9.28
C GLU A 236 -17.22 5.89 9.50
N ASN A 237 -17.05 5.03 10.50
CA ASN A 237 -15.79 4.44 10.94
C ASN A 237 -14.98 3.79 9.80
N TYR A 238 -14.05 4.54 9.20
CA TYR A 238 -13.07 4.04 8.23
C TYR A 238 -11.87 3.38 8.94
N THR A 239 -12.12 2.43 9.84
CA THR A 239 -11.07 1.80 10.67
C THR A 239 -10.52 0.49 10.11
N ASN A 240 -10.57 0.25 8.80
CA ASN A 240 -10.06 -1.00 8.20
C ASN A 240 -9.25 -0.83 6.90
N SER A 241 -8.69 0.35 6.65
CA SER A 241 -7.80 0.52 5.50
C SER A 241 -6.36 0.14 5.85
N SER A 242 -5.91 -1.05 5.44
CA SER A 242 -4.50 -1.50 5.49
C SER A 242 -3.58 -0.73 4.51
N ARG A 243 -3.98 0.47 4.08
CA ARG A 243 -3.26 1.27 3.08
C ARG A 243 -1.98 1.85 3.69
N LEU A 244 -0.85 1.52 3.09
CA LEU A 244 0.47 2.01 3.51
C LEU A 244 0.64 3.47 3.06
N PHE A 245 0.54 4.41 4.01
CA PHE A 245 0.86 5.83 3.85
C PHE A 245 2.37 6.05 3.98
N THR A 246 3.15 5.41 3.10
CA THR A 246 4.62 5.44 3.16
C THR A 246 5.24 6.22 2.01
N SER A 247 6.40 6.81 2.27
CA SER A 247 7.21 7.51 1.29
C SER A 247 7.84 6.55 0.30
N LYS A 248 7.79 6.91 -0.99
CA LYS A 248 8.39 6.13 -2.08
C LYS A 248 8.83 7.04 -3.21
N VAL A 249 9.67 6.51 -4.09
CA VAL A 249 9.99 7.15 -5.37
C VAL A 249 8.77 7.02 -6.28
N HIS A 250 8.36 8.12 -6.90
CA HIS A 250 7.32 8.16 -7.91
C HIS A 250 7.93 8.46 -9.28
N GLN A 251 7.50 7.71 -10.29
CA GLN A 251 7.83 7.94 -11.68
C GLN A 251 6.55 8.37 -12.38
N PHE A 252 6.35 9.68 -12.47
CA PHE A 252 5.23 10.25 -13.17
C PHE A 252 5.74 11.18 -14.26
N GLU A 253 5.07 11.15 -15.40
CA GLU A 253 5.40 11.98 -16.56
C GLU A 253 4.11 12.57 -17.13
N ASN A 254 4.24 13.64 -17.91
CA ASN A 254 3.16 14.24 -18.70
C ASN A 254 2.00 14.87 -17.90
N PHE A 255 2.29 15.53 -16.78
CA PHE A 255 1.29 16.33 -16.06
C PHE A 255 1.05 17.70 -16.70
N PRO A 256 -0.18 18.25 -16.59
CA PRO A 256 -0.44 19.64 -16.91
C PRO A 256 0.21 20.59 -15.89
N GLU A 257 0.22 21.88 -16.21
CA GLU A 257 0.61 22.90 -15.24
C GLU A 257 -0.32 22.87 -14.01
N PRO A 258 0.24 22.84 -12.78
CA PRO A 258 -0.56 22.85 -11.56
C PRO A 258 -1.54 24.01 -11.47
N ARG A 259 -2.76 23.73 -11.02
CA ARG A 259 -3.80 24.72 -10.77
C ARG A 259 -4.62 24.38 -9.53
N ASN A 260 -5.40 25.33 -9.04
CA ASN A 260 -6.45 25.05 -8.05
C ASN A 260 -7.73 24.62 -8.79
N ALA A 261 -8.47 23.69 -8.20
CA ALA A 261 -9.78 23.28 -8.70
C ALA A 261 -10.85 24.30 -8.28
N THR A 262 -11.92 24.44 -9.07
CA THR A 262 -13.09 25.23 -8.68
C THR A 262 -13.87 24.54 -7.57
N GLU A 263 -14.79 25.25 -6.91
CA GLU A 263 -15.64 24.65 -5.88
C GLU A 263 -16.50 23.52 -6.46
N GLU A 264 -17.02 23.68 -7.68
CA GLU A 264 -17.80 22.66 -8.38
C GLU A 264 -16.96 21.42 -8.72
N GLU A 265 -15.70 21.60 -9.14
CA GLU A 265 -14.79 20.47 -9.42
C GLU A 265 -14.46 19.68 -8.13
N GLN A 266 -14.25 20.38 -7.01
CA GLN A 266 -14.05 19.72 -5.71
C GLN A 266 -15.30 18.96 -5.28
N GLU A 267 -16.47 19.58 -5.37
CA GLU A 267 -17.74 18.95 -5.03
C GLU A 267 -18.01 17.71 -5.89
N ALA A 268 -17.78 17.79 -7.21
CA ALA A 268 -17.95 16.66 -8.11
C ALA A 268 -17.01 15.49 -7.75
N PHE A 269 -15.75 15.78 -7.43
CA PHE A 269 -14.77 14.76 -7.02
C PHE A 269 -15.19 14.04 -5.73
N HIS A 270 -15.67 14.79 -4.74
CA HIS A 270 -16.09 14.23 -3.44
C HIS A 270 -17.51 13.64 -3.45
N SER A 271 -18.36 14.01 -4.42
CA SER A 271 -19.73 13.50 -4.57
C SER A 271 -19.79 12.19 -5.36
N ASN A 272 -18.81 11.93 -6.23
CA ASN A 272 -18.61 10.65 -6.89
C ASN A 272 -18.07 9.62 -5.87
N LYS A 273 -18.88 9.28 -4.86
CA LYS A 273 -18.64 8.09 -4.04
C LYS A 273 -18.57 6.89 -4.98
N SER A 274 -17.45 6.18 -4.93
CA SER A 274 -17.37 4.83 -5.47
C SER A 274 -18.58 4.04 -4.96
N TYR A 275 -19.21 3.27 -5.84
CA TYR A 275 -20.06 2.17 -5.41
C TYR A 275 -19.18 1.21 -4.60
N ASN A 276 -19.06 1.45 -3.29
CA ASN A 276 -18.49 0.49 -2.37
C ASN A 276 -19.51 -0.64 -2.26
N PHE A 277 -19.29 -1.71 -3.02
CA PHE A 277 -19.92 -2.99 -2.78
C PHE A 277 -19.57 -3.43 -1.36
N HIS A 278 -20.53 -3.30 -0.44
CA HIS A 278 -20.45 -3.97 0.84
C HIS A 278 -20.83 -5.43 0.60
N ILE A 279 -19.85 -6.33 0.60
CA ILE A 279 -20.09 -7.77 0.71
C ILE A 279 -20.15 -8.04 2.22
N PRO A 280 -21.31 -8.42 2.79
CA PRO A 280 -21.41 -8.75 4.21
C PRO A 280 -20.46 -9.92 4.53
N ASN A 281 -19.75 -9.82 5.65
CA ASN A 281 -18.78 -10.81 6.09
C ASN A 281 -19.42 -12.11 6.65
N ASN A 282 -20.74 -12.29 6.54
CA ASN A 282 -21.44 -13.40 7.16
C ASN A 282 -22.44 -14.05 6.19
N ILE A 283 -22.29 -15.36 5.97
CA ILE A 283 -23.17 -16.16 5.11
C ILE A 283 -24.61 -16.22 5.66
N ALA A 284 -24.80 -15.96 6.95
CA ALA A 284 -26.13 -15.95 7.58
C ALA A 284 -27.05 -14.80 7.13
N ASP A 285 -26.51 -13.74 6.50
CA ASP A 285 -27.33 -12.64 5.96
C ASP A 285 -27.82 -12.89 4.51
N PHE A 286 -27.48 -14.04 3.90
CA PHE A 286 -27.96 -14.42 2.57
C PHE A 286 -29.39 -15.00 2.58
N ASP A 287 -29.87 -15.50 3.72
CA ASP A 287 -31.14 -16.24 3.79
C ASP A 287 -32.39 -15.34 3.94
N GLU A 288 -32.24 -14.03 4.14
CA GLU A 288 -33.37 -13.11 4.35
C GLU A 288 -33.81 -12.31 3.11
N LEU A 289 -33.21 -12.50 1.93
CA LEU A 289 -33.62 -11.78 0.71
C LEU A 289 -34.18 -12.70 -0.38
N ASP A 290 -35.51 -12.82 -0.33
CA ASP A 290 -36.36 -13.72 -1.11
C ASP A 290 -36.14 -13.73 -2.64
N ASN A 291 -36.33 -14.93 -3.19
CA ASN A 291 -36.06 -15.36 -4.56
C ASN A 291 -37.12 -14.87 -5.55
N GLN A 292 -36.76 -13.92 -6.44
CA GLN A 292 -37.29 -13.74 -7.81
C GLN A 292 -36.77 -12.45 -8.50
N LYS A 293 -36.20 -11.49 -7.75
CA LYS A 293 -35.65 -10.22 -8.29
C LYS A 293 -34.19 -10.28 -8.76
N ASN A 294 -33.46 -11.36 -8.49
CA ASN A 294 -32.02 -11.42 -8.76
C ASN A 294 -31.65 -11.80 -10.20
N SER A 295 -32.52 -12.50 -10.95
CA SER A 295 -32.22 -12.77 -12.36
C SER A 295 -32.28 -11.49 -13.20
N SER A 296 -33.25 -10.60 -12.95
CA SER A 296 -33.37 -9.31 -13.62
C SER A 296 -32.26 -8.33 -13.24
N LYS A 297 -31.78 -8.36 -11.99
CA LYS A 297 -30.61 -7.58 -11.53
C LYS A 297 -29.29 -8.07 -12.12
N ILE A 298 -29.06 -9.39 -12.19
CA ILE A 298 -27.85 -9.91 -12.84
C ILE A 298 -27.89 -9.61 -14.35
N ILE A 299 -29.05 -9.75 -14.99
CA ILE A 299 -29.21 -9.41 -16.42
C ILE A 299 -29.05 -7.90 -16.67
N SER A 300 -29.47 -7.02 -15.75
CA SER A 300 -29.21 -5.58 -15.86
C SER A 300 -27.73 -5.26 -15.67
N ILE A 301 -27.07 -5.87 -14.68
CA ILE A 301 -25.63 -5.72 -14.45
C ILE A 301 -24.83 -6.21 -15.67
N PHE A 302 -25.19 -7.34 -16.28
CA PHE A 302 -24.56 -7.81 -17.51
C PHE A 302 -24.77 -6.85 -18.68
N LYS A 303 -25.96 -6.24 -18.82
CA LYS A 303 -26.23 -5.22 -19.83
C LYS A 303 -25.44 -3.93 -19.59
N ASP A 304 -25.35 -3.48 -18.34
CA ASP A 304 -24.63 -2.25 -17.97
C ASP A 304 -23.12 -2.42 -18.13
N ILE A 305 -22.58 -3.59 -17.80
CA ILE A 305 -21.18 -3.95 -18.08
C ILE A 305 -20.95 -4.03 -19.60
N GLN A 306 -21.88 -4.62 -20.36
CA GLN A 306 -21.78 -4.70 -21.81
C GLN A 306 -21.86 -3.31 -22.48
N GLU A 307 -22.66 -2.38 -21.97
CA GLU A 307 -22.73 -0.99 -22.41
C GLU A 307 -21.46 -0.22 -22.03
N THR A 308 -20.94 -0.42 -20.82
CA THR A 308 -19.69 0.19 -20.36
C THR A 308 -18.50 -0.27 -21.20
N MET A 309 -18.44 -1.57 -21.53
CA MET A 309 -17.45 -2.11 -22.46
C MET A 309 -17.61 -1.52 -23.87
N GLN A 310 -18.84 -1.37 -24.38
CA GLN A 310 -19.07 -0.74 -25.68
C GLN A 310 -18.67 0.74 -25.68
N GLN A 311 -18.90 1.47 -24.59
CA GLN A 311 -18.52 2.87 -24.44
C GLN A 311 -17.00 3.03 -24.29
N GLN A 312 -16.32 2.14 -23.56
CA GLN A 312 -14.86 2.13 -23.50
C GLN A 312 -14.26 1.78 -24.87
N ILE A 313 -14.77 0.77 -25.55
CA ILE A 313 -14.34 0.41 -26.92
C ILE A 313 -14.59 1.58 -27.89
N LYS A 314 -15.67 2.34 -27.73
CA LYS A 314 -16.00 3.52 -28.53
C LYS A 314 -15.08 4.72 -28.21
N LYS A 315 -14.76 4.93 -26.92
CA LYS A 315 -13.80 5.93 -26.46
C LYS A 315 -12.37 5.67 -26.97
N TYR A 316 -11.97 4.40 -27.11
CA TYR A 316 -10.73 4.00 -27.80
C TYR A 316 -10.82 4.12 -29.33
N HIS A 317 -12.01 4.33 -29.90
CA HIS A 317 -12.25 4.41 -31.34
C HIS A 317 -12.30 5.85 -31.87
N ASP A 318 -12.72 6.82 -31.05
CA ASP A 318 -12.86 8.22 -31.48
C ASP A 318 -11.50 8.94 -31.65
N ASP A 319 -10.38 8.34 -31.22
CA ASP A 319 -9.02 8.90 -31.37
C ASP A 319 -8.14 8.24 -32.46
N ILE A 320 -8.60 7.20 -33.17
CA ILE A 320 -7.75 6.54 -34.19
C ILE A 320 -8.57 6.11 -35.41
N ASP A 321 -8.83 7.07 -36.31
CA ASP A 321 -9.26 6.76 -37.67
C ASP A 321 -8.04 6.26 -38.46
N GLY A 322 -7.87 4.93 -38.54
CA GLY A 322 -6.88 4.31 -39.41
C GLY A 322 -6.30 2.98 -38.91
N LYS A 323 -6.94 1.86 -39.30
CA LYS A 323 -6.41 0.48 -39.28
C LYS A 323 -5.73 0.05 -37.97
N VAL A 324 -6.53 -0.41 -37.01
CA VAL A 324 -6.02 -1.08 -35.81
C VAL A 324 -5.46 -2.47 -36.14
N THR A 325 -4.14 -2.61 -36.08
CA THR A 325 -3.49 -3.85 -35.68
C THR A 325 -3.21 -3.76 -34.18
N THR A 326 -3.99 -4.46 -33.35
CA THR A 326 -3.69 -4.56 -31.90
C THR A 326 -2.42 -5.39 -31.72
N PHE A 327 -1.53 -5.04 -30.78
CA PHE A 327 -0.31 -5.80 -30.58
C PHE A 327 -0.65 -7.20 -30.01
N LYS A 328 0.07 -8.24 -30.43
CA LYS A 328 -0.16 -9.61 -29.97
C LYS A 328 0.07 -9.78 -28.45
N SER A 329 0.79 -8.86 -27.82
CA SER A 329 0.90 -8.71 -26.35
C SER A 329 -0.44 -8.40 -25.71
N ASP A 330 -1.25 -7.54 -26.34
CA ASP A 330 -2.54 -7.12 -25.81
C ASP A 330 -3.54 -8.29 -25.81
N ILE A 331 -3.46 -9.15 -26.84
CA ILE A 331 -4.22 -10.39 -26.92
C ILE A 331 -3.87 -11.35 -25.78
N TYR A 332 -2.60 -11.40 -25.38
CA TYR A 332 -2.18 -12.20 -24.22
C TYR A 332 -2.79 -11.67 -22.92
N SER A 333 -2.75 -10.35 -22.71
CA SER A 333 -3.39 -9.71 -21.56
C SER A 333 -4.90 -9.94 -21.51
N ILE A 334 -5.57 -9.90 -22.67
CA ILE A 334 -7.00 -10.24 -22.77
C ILE A 334 -7.25 -11.69 -22.34
N GLY A 335 -6.38 -12.64 -22.71
CA GLY A 335 -6.49 -14.01 -22.24
C GLY A 335 -6.40 -14.12 -20.70
N ILE A 336 -5.53 -13.33 -20.06
CA ILE A 336 -5.41 -13.32 -18.59
C ILE A 336 -6.70 -12.78 -17.95
N LEU A 337 -7.25 -11.69 -18.50
CA LEU A 337 -8.52 -11.13 -18.06
C LEU A 337 -9.69 -12.13 -18.22
N MET A 338 -9.71 -12.91 -19.31
CA MET A 338 -10.70 -13.98 -19.49
C MET A 338 -10.64 -15.01 -18.35
N TRP A 339 -9.45 -15.35 -17.86
CA TRP A 339 -9.30 -16.24 -16.71
C TRP A 339 -9.70 -15.59 -15.39
N GLU A 340 -9.40 -14.30 -15.18
CA GLU A 340 -9.84 -13.57 -13.99
C GLU A 340 -11.37 -13.54 -13.91
N ILE A 341 -12.04 -13.33 -15.05
CA ILE A 341 -13.50 -13.38 -15.14
C ILE A 341 -14.03 -14.79 -14.80
N SER A 342 -13.41 -15.85 -15.34
CA SER A 342 -13.89 -17.21 -15.11
C SER A 342 -13.60 -17.74 -13.71
N SER A 343 -12.55 -17.23 -13.06
CA SER A 343 -12.11 -17.69 -11.73
C SER A 343 -12.56 -16.80 -10.58
N GLY A 344 -12.86 -15.52 -10.84
CA GLY A 344 -13.08 -14.51 -9.82
C GLY A 344 -11.84 -14.22 -8.96
N ARG A 345 -10.64 -14.60 -9.42
CA ARG A 345 -9.38 -14.53 -8.67
C ARG A 345 -8.34 -13.74 -9.46
N SER A 346 -7.40 -13.13 -8.73
CA SER A 346 -6.20 -12.54 -9.35
C SER A 346 -5.23 -13.63 -9.82
N PRO A 347 -4.60 -13.48 -11.00
CA PRO A 347 -3.65 -14.45 -11.51
C PRO A 347 -2.43 -14.53 -10.59
N PHE A 348 -1.93 -15.75 -10.39
CA PHE A 348 -0.72 -16.03 -9.60
C PHE A 348 -0.70 -15.45 -8.18
N ILE A 349 -1.86 -15.26 -7.54
CA ILE A 349 -1.98 -14.66 -6.20
C ILE A 349 -1.06 -15.29 -5.13
N SER A 350 -0.75 -16.57 -5.28
CA SER A 350 0.09 -17.31 -4.35
C SER A 350 1.60 -17.12 -4.60
N TYR A 351 2.01 -16.39 -5.63
CA TYR A 351 3.41 -16.11 -5.97
C TYR A 351 3.81 -14.69 -5.57
N GLU A 352 5.09 -14.47 -5.35
CA GLU A 352 5.64 -13.11 -5.29
C GLU A 352 5.84 -12.58 -6.72
N HIS A 353 5.48 -11.32 -6.96
CA HIS A 353 5.56 -10.70 -8.29
C HIS A 353 6.97 -10.14 -8.53
N ASN A 354 7.94 -11.06 -8.59
CA ASN A 354 9.36 -10.79 -8.70
C ASN A 354 9.96 -11.48 -9.96
N TYR A 355 11.29 -11.51 -10.07
CA TYR A 355 12.00 -12.14 -11.19
C TYR A 355 11.65 -13.63 -11.36
N ASP A 356 11.43 -14.37 -10.28
CA ASP A 356 11.18 -15.81 -10.33
C ASP A 356 9.81 -16.11 -10.95
N LEU A 357 8.79 -15.32 -10.63
CA LEU A 357 7.49 -15.45 -11.29
C LEU A 357 7.59 -15.10 -12.77
N ALA A 358 8.33 -14.04 -13.13
CA ALA A 358 8.54 -13.69 -14.53
C ALA A 358 9.28 -14.82 -15.29
N MET A 359 10.30 -15.42 -14.67
CA MET A 359 11.02 -16.57 -15.19
C MET A 359 10.09 -17.78 -15.40
N ASN A 360 9.20 -18.07 -14.46
CA ASN A 360 8.22 -19.16 -14.60
C ASN A 360 7.22 -18.91 -15.72
N ILE A 361 6.69 -17.68 -15.84
CA ILE A 361 5.75 -17.29 -16.91
C ILE A 361 6.41 -17.42 -18.30
N VAL A 362 7.67 -16.98 -18.43
CA VAL A 362 8.45 -17.11 -19.67
C VAL A 362 8.70 -18.58 -20.01
N ASN A 363 8.98 -19.42 -19.01
CA ASN A 363 9.11 -20.86 -19.19
C ASN A 363 7.78 -21.60 -19.43
N GLY A 364 6.66 -20.87 -19.47
CA GLY A 364 5.38 -21.39 -19.93
C GLY A 364 4.34 -21.57 -18.83
N MET A 365 4.61 -21.19 -17.59
CA MET A 365 3.63 -21.23 -16.50
C MET A 365 2.38 -20.40 -16.85
N ARG A 366 1.19 -20.96 -16.68
CA ARG A 366 -0.10 -20.28 -16.88
C ARG A 366 -1.04 -20.50 -15.70
N PRO A 367 -2.00 -19.60 -15.42
CA PRO A 367 -2.94 -19.78 -14.31
C PRO A 367 -3.71 -21.11 -14.42
N LYS A 368 -3.89 -21.81 -13.29
CA LYS A 368 -4.64 -23.08 -13.24
C LYS A 368 -6.09 -22.83 -13.63
N ILE A 369 -6.56 -23.53 -14.67
CA ILE A 369 -7.93 -23.35 -15.19
C ILE A 369 -8.92 -23.94 -14.19
N VAL A 370 -9.95 -23.17 -13.84
CA VAL A 370 -10.97 -23.57 -12.86
C VAL A 370 -11.92 -24.60 -13.48
N SER A 371 -12.30 -25.61 -12.70
CA SER A 371 -13.29 -26.60 -13.09
C SER A 371 -14.64 -25.94 -13.43
N GLY A 372 -15.34 -26.46 -14.43
CA GLY A 372 -16.58 -25.86 -14.94
C GLY A 372 -16.40 -24.73 -15.95
N THR A 373 -15.16 -24.31 -16.26
CA THR A 373 -14.90 -23.38 -17.38
C THR A 373 -15.31 -24.04 -18.70
N PRO A 374 -16.18 -23.43 -19.51
CA PRO A 374 -16.58 -23.96 -20.81
C PRO A 374 -15.42 -24.34 -21.72
N LEU A 375 -15.54 -25.46 -22.43
CA LEU A 375 -14.46 -25.99 -23.26
C LEU A 375 -14.00 -25.00 -24.34
N GLU A 376 -14.94 -24.36 -25.03
CA GLU A 376 -14.62 -23.42 -26.10
C GLU A 376 -14.04 -22.10 -25.56
N TYR A 377 -14.48 -21.67 -24.37
CA TYR A 377 -13.92 -20.51 -23.66
C TYR A 377 -12.50 -20.81 -23.18
N LYS A 378 -12.28 -22.00 -22.61
CA LYS A 378 -10.97 -22.53 -22.22
C LYS A 378 -10.00 -22.57 -23.40
N ASN A 379 -10.43 -23.12 -24.54
CA ASN A 379 -9.59 -23.22 -25.73
C ASN A 379 -9.22 -21.85 -26.29
N LEU A 380 -10.15 -20.88 -26.25
CA LEU A 380 -9.89 -19.51 -26.68
C LEU A 380 -8.90 -18.79 -25.75
N MET A 381 -9.03 -19.01 -24.45
CA MET A 381 -8.14 -18.47 -23.42
C MET A 381 -6.71 -19.02 -23.57
N ILE A 382 -6.56 -20.33 -23.75
CA ILE A 382 -5.25 -20.98 -24.00
C ILE A 382 -4.60 -20.43 -25.28
N GLN A 383 -5.38 -20.22 -26.35
CA GLN A 383 -4.85 -19.64 -27.60
C GLN A 383 -4.36 -18.20 -27.42
N CYS A 384 -4.98 -17.41 -26.54
CA CYS A 384 -4.49 -16.07 -26.21
C CYS A 384 -3.15 -16.10 -25.48
N TRP A 385 -2.90 -17.16 -24.70
CA TRP A 385 -1.71 -17.35 -23.87
C TRP A 385 -0.51 -17.99 -24.57
N ASP A 386 -0.61 -18.29 -25.86
CA ASP A 386 0.47 -18.93 -26.59
C ASP A 386 1.76 -18.09 -26.50
N ALA A 387 2.86 -18.70 -26.09
CA ALA A 387 4.16 -18.07 -25.99
C ALA A 387 4.60 -17.46 -27.33
N ASN A 388 4.24 -18.08 -28.47
CA ASN A 388 4.45 -17.51 -29.79
C ASN A 388 3.35 -16.50 -30.14
N PRO A 389 3.68 -15.19 -30.28
CA PRO A 389 2.69 -14.15 -30.58
C PRO A 389 1.93 -14.39 -31.89
N SER A 390 2.52 -15.11 -32.86
CA SER A 390 1.91 -15.39 -34.16
C SER A 390 0.74 -16.37 -34.07
N ASN A 391 0.73 -17.24 -33.06
CA ASN A 391 -0.31 -18.25 -32.83
C ASN A 391 -1.54 -17.67 -32.12
N ARG A 392 -1.39 -16.52 -31.46
CA ARG A 392 -2.50 -15.82 -30.81
C ARG A 392 -3.50 -15.32 -31.87
N PRO A 393 -4.82 -15.29 -31.61
CA PRO A 393 -5.78 -14.74 -32.55
C PRO A 393 -5.51 -13.24 -32.80
N ASP A 394 -5.91 -12.71 -33.95
CA ASP A 394 -6.05 -11.26 -34.10
C ASP A 394 -7.31 -10.77 -33.38
N ILE A 395 -7.38 -9.46 -33.12
CA ILE A 395 -8.49 -8.87 -32.35
C ILE A 395 -9.86 -9.08 -33.01
N GLY A 396 -9.91 -9.13 -34.35
CA GLY A 396 -11.14 -9.36 -35.11
C GLY A 396 -11.63 -10.79 -34.93
N THR A 397 -10.72 -11.76 -35.06
CA THR A 397 -10.98 -13.18 -34.80
C THR A 397 -11.39 -13.44 -33.36
N LEU A 398 -10.69 -12.83 -32.38
CA LEU A 398 -11.03 -12.94 -30.97
C LEU A 398 -12.43 -12.40 -30.68
N ARG A 399 -12.73 -11.19 -31.18
CA ARG A 399 -14.05 -10.55 -31.03
C ARG A 399 -15.17 -11.38 -31.65
N LYS A 400 -14.92 -11.98 -32.82
CA LYS A 400 -15.88 -12.86 -33.48
C LYS A 400 -16.18 -14.10 -32.63
N ARG A 401 -15.14 -14.79 -32.15
CA ARG A 401 -15.30 -16.00 -31.32
C ARG A 401 -15.98 -15.72 -29.98
N ILE A 402 -15.64 -14.62 -29.30
CA ILE A 402 -16.34 -14.23 -28.04
C ILE A 402 -17.83 -13.97 -28.30
N ARG A 403 -18.18 -13.34 -29.42
CA ARG A 403 -19.60 -13.14 -29.79
C ARG A 403 -20.32 -14.45 -30.07
N GLU A 404 -19.68 -15.36 -30.81
CA GLU A 404 -20.23 -16.70 -31.10
C GLU A 404 -20.51 -17.46 -29.80
N LEU A 405 -19.56 -17.45 -28.86
CA LEU A 405 -19.75 -18.03 -27.52
C LEU A 405 -20.95 -17.39 -26.80
N ASN A 406 -21.04 -16.07 -26.76
CA ASN A 406 -22.14 -15.38 -26.08
C ASN A 406 -23.52 -15.72 -26.70
N LEU A 407 -23.58 -15.80 -28.04
CA LEU A 407 -24.80 -16.23 -28.76
C LEU A 407 -25.17 -17.67 -28.42
N ASP A 408 -24.20 -18.58 -28.35
CA ASP A 408 -24.45 -19.98 -27.99
C ASP A 408 -24.93 -20.12 -26.55
N TYR A 409 -24.43 -19.31 -25.62
CA TYR A 409 -24.88 -19.29 -24.22
C TYR A 409 -26.27 -18.65 -24.03
N GLN A 410 -26.62 -17.62 -24.80
CA GLN A 410 -27.94 -17.00 -24.75
C GLN A 410 -29.04 -17.87 -25.36
N ASN A 411 -28.68 -18.80 -26.24
CA ASN A 411 -29.62 -19.70 -26.93
C ASN A 411 -29.74 -21.09 -26.28
N LYS A 412 -29.01 -21.38 -25.18
CA LYS A 412 -29.15 -22.63 -24.43
C LYS A 412 -30.35 -22.56 -23.47
N PRO A 413 -31.26 -23.55 -23.47
CA PRO A 413 -32.34 -23.62 -22.48
C PRO A 413 -31.76 -23.84 -21.07
N ASN A 414 -32.31 -23.14 -20.07
CA ASN A 414 -31.82 -23.13 -18.68
C ASN A 414 -31.64 -24.52 -18.03
N GLU A 415 -32.30 -25.57 -18.53
CA GLU A 415 -32.21 -26.94 -18.00
C GLU A 415 -30.90 -27.69 -18.34
N LEU A 416 -30.07 -27.17 -19.26
CA LEU A 416 -28.75 -27.76 -19.61
C LEU A 416 -27.56 -27.12 -18.89
N LEU A 417 -27.79 -26.10 -18.04
CA LEU A 417 -26.73 -25.45 -17.24
C LEU A 417 -26.46 -26.16 -15.91
N THR A 418 -27.19 -27.24 -15.62
CA THR A 418 -27.03 -28.08 -14.42
C THR A 418 -26.91 -29.55 -14.81
N GLN A 419 -25.75 -29.95 -15.32
CA GLN A 419 -25.31 -31.34 -15.27
C GLN A 419 -23.81 -31.34 -14.98
N PRO A 420 -23.36 -31.78 -13.80
CA PRO A 420 -21.97 -32.16 -13.61
C PRO A 420 -21.78 -33.51 -14.32
N GLU A 421 -20.98 -33.54 -15.38
CA GLU A 421 -20.48 -34.84 -15.86
C GLU A 421 -19.47 -35.35 -14.84
N ASP A 422 -19.91 -36.34 -14.05
CA ASP A 422 -19.10 -37.12 -13.13
C ASP A 422 -17.92 -37.77 -13.86
N ASN A 423 -16.71 -37.57 -13.32
CA ASN A 423 -15.80 -38.65 -12.96
C ASN A 423 -14.64 -38.09 -12.12
N SER A 424 -14.82 -38.21 -10.80
CA SER A 424 -13.80 -38.62 -9.83
C SER A 424 -12.34 -38.24 -10.10
N LEU A 425 -11.89 -37.09 -9.60
CA LEU A 425 -10.55 -36.90 -9.06
C LEU A 425 -10.64 -35.89 -7.90
N GLU A 426 -9.85 -36.14 -6.87
CA GLU A 426 -9.99 -35.69 -5.49
C GLU A 426 -10.23 -34.19 -5.30
N ILE A 427 -11.11 -33.90 -4.34
CA ILE A 427 -11.16 -32.62 -3.63
C ILE A 427 -9.84 -32.54 -2.86
N ASP A 428 -8.77 -32.11 -3.52
CA ASP A 428 -7.52 -31.80 -2.85
C ASP A 428 -7.66 -30.42 -2.21
N ASP A 429 -7.77 -30.45 -0.90
CA ASP A 429 -7.41 -29.41 0.08
C ASP A 429 -6.96 -28.08 -0.52
N LEU A 430 -7.91 -27.17 -0.72
CA LEU A 430 -7.61 -25.73 -0.71
C LEU A 430 -8.37 -25.08 0.43
N GLU A 431 -8.07 -25.56 1.64
CA GLU A 431 -8.38 -24.89 2.89
C GLU A 431 -7.91 -23.41 2.83
N ASN A 432 -8.80 -22.53 3.29
CA ASN A 432 -8.50 -21.27 3.96
C ASN A 432 -7.38 -20.39 3.37
N TYR A 433 -7.70 -19.67 2.30
CA TYR A 433 -7.13 -18.35 2.06
C TYR A 433 -8.23 -17.29 2.12
N THR A 434 -8.82 -17.13 3.30
CA THR A 434 -9.33 -15.83 3.72
C THR A 434 -8.12 -14.94 4.06
N ASN A 435 -8.11 -13.70 3.53
CA ASN A 435 -7.13 -12.63 3.78
C ASN A 435 -5.72 -12.75 3.15
N SER A 436 -5.64 -12.73 1.82
CA SER A 436 -4.42 -12.22 1.13
C SER A 436 -4.71 -10.84 0.54
N SER A 437 -4.40 -9.80 1.30
CA SER A 437 -4.44 -8.38 0.92
C SER A 437 -3.27 -7.95 0.01
N LYS A 438 -2.97 -8.73 -1.04
CA LYS A 438 -1.98 -8.31 -2.05
C LYS A 438 -2.65 -7.34 -3.03
N LEU A 439 -2.31 -6.05 -2.92
CA LEU A 439 -2.63 -5.06 -3.96
C LEU A 439 -1.67 -5.24 -5.16
N PHE A 440 -2.23 -5.36 -6.36
CA PHE A 440 -1.47 -5.40 -7.60
C PHE A 440 -1.44 -4.01 -8.24
N THR A 441 -0.37 -3.26 -8.00
CA THR A 441 -0.12 -1.98 -8.68
C THR A 441 0.65 -2.22 -9.98
N SER A 442 0.38 -1.46 -11.04
CA SER A 442 1.19 -1.48 -12.25
C SER A 442 2.64 -1.08 -11.93
N LYS A 443 3.60 -1.93 -12.28
CA LYS A 443 5.03 -1.71 -12.07
C LYS A 443 5.78 -2.01 -13.36
N VAL A 444 6.68 -1.11 -13.75
CA VAL A 444 7.61 -1.38 -14.86
C VAL A 444 8.69 -2.33 -14.35
N HIS A 445 8.79 -3.51 -14.96
CA HIS A 445 9.82 -4.48 -14.65
C HIS A 445 10.91 -4.46 -15.73
N GLN A 446 12.17 -4.38 -15.30
CA GLN A 446 13.33 -4.60 -16.15
C GLN A 446 14.00 -5.88 -15.67
N PHE A 447 13.83 -6.97 -16.43
CA PHE A 447 14.45 -8.25 -16.16
C PHE A 447 15.47 -8.54 -17.26
N GLU A 448 16.73 -8.68 -16.88
CA GLU A 448 17.82 -9.04 -17.79
C GLU A 448 17.99 -10.57 -17.79
N ASN A 449 18.43 -11.14 -18.92
CA ASN A 449 18.78 -12.56 -19.07
C ASN A 449 17.62 -13.57 -18.91
N LEU A 450 16.38 -13.18 -19.21
CA LEU A 450 15.27 -14.14 -19.33
C LEU A 450 15.45 -15.03 -20.58
N PRO A 451 15.04 -16.32 -20.51
CA PRO A 451 15.11 -17.24 -21.65
C PRO A 451 14.07 -16.89 -22.73
N GLU A 452 14.17 -17.53 -23.89
CA GLU A 452 13.15 -17.40 -24.94
C GLU A 452 11.80 -17.95 -24.45
N PRO A 453 10.69 -17.22 -24.64
CA PRO A 453 9.38 -17.68 -24.20
C PRO A 453 8.94 -18.99 -24.85
N ARG A 454 8.41 -19.90 -24.04
CA ARG A 454 7.87 -21.18 -24.52
C ARG A 454 6.55 -21.54 -23.82
N ASN A 455 5.81 -22.48 -24.39
CA ASN A 455 4.68 -23.11 -23.71
C ASN A 455 5.21 -24.29 -22.88
N ALA A 456 4.67 -24.49 -21.68
CA ALA A 456 4.99 -25.63 -20.83
C ALA A 456 4.06 -26.82 -21.15
N THR A 457 4.55 -28.05 -20.97
CA THR A 457 3.74 -29.27 -21.04
C THR A 457 2.78 -29.37 -19.85
N GLU A 458 1.80 -30.27 -19.90
CA GLU A 458 0.89 -30.49 -18.76
C GLU A 458 1.63 -30.92 -17.49
N GLU A 459 2.63 -31.81 -17.63
CA GLU A 459 3.51 -32.24 -16.53
C GLU A 459 4.31 -31.07 -15.93
N GLU A 460 4.86 -30.18 -16.78
CA GLU A 460 5.58 -28.99 -16.32
C GLU A 460 4.64 -27.97 -15.64
N GLN A 461 3.39 -27.84 -16.10
CA GLN A 461 2.39 -27.01 -15.41
C GLN A 461 2.14 -27.52 -13.99
N GLU A 462 1.97 -28.83 -13.83
CA GLU A 462 1.77 -29.46 -12.52
C GLU A 462 3.00 -29.28 -11.60
N GLU A 463 4.21 -29.36 -12.14
CA GLU A 463 5.45 -29.13 -11.38
C GLU A 463 5.54 -27.70 -10.82
N PHE A 464 5.15 -26.69 -11.61
CA PHE A 464 5.13 -25.30 -11.12
C PHE A 464 4.25 -25.15 -9.88
N TYR A 465 3.12 -25.86 -9.82
CA TYR A 465 2.17 -25.78 -8.69
C TYR A 465 2.43 -26.79 -7.57
N SER A 466 3.16 -27.88 -7.83
CA SER A 466 3.47 -28.93 -6.84
C SER A 466 4.70 -28.61 -5.97
N ASN A 467 5.60 -27.73 -6.42
CA ASN A 467 6.80 -27.31 -5.67
C ASN A 467 6.53 -26.47 -4.40
N LYS A 468 5.32 -26.58 -3.81
CA LYS A 468 4.90 -25.87 -2.59
C LYS A 468 4.75 -26.73 -1.34
N SER A 469 5.16 -27.99 -1.34
CA SER A 469 5.22 -28.80 -0.12
C SER A 469 6.66 -29.15 0.31
N TYR A 470 7.50 -28.14 0.54
CA TYR A 470 8.53 -28.32 1.58
C TYR A 470 7.90 -28.04 2.95
N ASN A 471 7.00 -28.93 3.36
CA ASN A 471 6.74 -29.11 4.78
C ASN A 471 7.96 -29.83 5.34
N PHE A 472 8.79 -29.13 6.12
CA PHE A 472 9.77 -29.75 7.00
C PHE A 472 9.01 -30.56 8.07
N TYR A 473 8.60 -31.77 7.73
CA TYR A 473 8.28 -32.77 8.73
C TYR A 473 9.59 -33.46 9.10
N ILE A 474 10.12 -33.14 10.28
CA ILE A 474 11.22 -33.90 10.88
C ILE A 474 10.57 -35.15 11.50
N PRO A 475 10.78 -36.36 10.97
CA PRO A 475 10.26 -37.56 11.60
C PRO A 475 11.00 -37.77 12.92
N ASN A 476 10.27 -38.03 13.99
CA ASN A 476 10.82 -38.25 15.33
C ASN A 476 11.58 -39.60 15.47
N ASN A 477 11.85 -40.32 14.38
CA ASN A 477 12.52 -41.62 14.44
C ASN A 477 13.43 -41.88 13.24
N ILE A 478 14.59 -42.47 13.50
CA ILE A 478 15.74 -42.57 12.59
C ILE A 478 15.56 -43.62 11.48
N ASP A 479 14.58 -44.52 11.64
CA ASP A 479 14.40 -45.70 10.77
C ASP A 479 13.64 -45.42 9.46
N ASP A 480 13.02 -44.25 9.30
CA ASP A 480 12.27 -43.89 8.08
C ASP A 480 13.14 -43.22 7.00
N PHE A 481 14.42 -42.97 7.26
CA PHE A 481 15.33 -42.31 6.31
C PHE A 481 15.75 -43.19 5.13
N ASP A 482 15.72 -44.52 5.26
CA ASP A 482 16.22 -45.43 4.21
C ASP A 482 15.22 -45.66 3.06
N LYS A 483 13.97 -45.20 3.18
CA LYS A 483 12.94 -45.38 2.14
C LYS A 483 12.88 -44.27 1.09
N LEU A 484 13.50 -43.11 1.32
CA LEU A 484 13.39 -41.93 0.44
C LEU A 484 14.55 -41.78 -0.57
N ASN A 485 15.23 -42.87 -0.92
CA ASN A 485 16.54 -42.80 -1.60
C ASN A 485 16.51 -43.04 -3.13
N ASN A 486 15.38 -42.83 -3.79
CA ASN A 486 15.25 -43.04 -5.24
C ASN A 486 14.73 -41.81 -5.98
N GLN A 487 15.49 -40.72 -6.00
CA GLN A 487 15.46 -39.78 -7.14
C GLN A 487 16.77 -39.00 -7.23
N LYS A 488 17.43 -39.15 -8.38
CA LYS A 488 18.78 -38.65 -8.69
C LYS A 488 18.76 -37.12 -8.79
N ASN A 489 19.32 -36.43 -7.79
CA ASN A 489 20.02 -35.14 -7.95
C ASN A 489 20.74 -34.66 -6.65
N SER A 490 21.25 -35.57 -5.81
CA SER A 490 21.70 -35.21 -4.45
C SER A 490 23.21 -35.16 -4.22
N SER A 491 24.09 -35.52 -5.17
CA SER A 491 25.53 -35.71 -4.84
C SER A 491 26.29 -34.43 -4.46
N LYS A 492 25.94 -33.26 -5.01
CA LYS A 492 26.55 -31.96 -4.62
C LYS A 492 25.97 -31.38 -3.34
N ILE A 493 24.67 -31.56 -3.11
CA ILE A 493 23.96 -31.05 -1.94
C ILE A 493 24.34 -31.88 -0.69
N ILE A 494 24.48 -33.21 -0.83
CA ILE A 494 24.95 -34.09 0.24
C ILE A 494 26.34 -33.69 0.73
N GLY A 495 27.26 -33.33 -0.17
CA GLY A 495 28.60 -32.89 0.21
C GLY A 495 28.61 -31.61 1.06
N ILE A 496 27.76 -30.64 0.71
CA ILE A 496 27.64 -29.37 1.43
C ILE A 496 26.99 -29.59 2.81
N PHE A 497 25.93 -30.40 2.89
CA PHE A 497 25.28 -30.72 4.16
C PHE A 497 26.19 -31.50 5.10
N LYS A 498 27.02 -32.42 4.59
CA LYS A 498 27.98 -33.17 5.42
C LYS A 498 29.04 -32.27 6.04
N VAL A 499 29.56 -31.30 5.27
CA VAL A 499 30.54 -30.32 5.75
C VAL A 499 29.92 -29.40 6.81
N ILE A 500 28.68 -28.94 6.60
CA ILE A 500 27.97 -28.12 7.58
C ILE A 500 27.71 -28.91 8.87
N GLN A 501 27.30 -30.17 8.76
CA GLN A 501 27.00 -31.02 9.91
C GLN A 501 28.26 -31.37 10.73
N GLU A 502 29.39 -31.67 10.08
CA GLU A 502 30.68 -31.89 10.75
C GLU A 502 31.19 -30.61 11.44
N THR A 503 30.99 -29.44 10.81
CA THR A 503 31.38 -28.15 11.39
C THR A 503 30.54 -27.79 12.62
N MET A 504 29.23 -28.07 12.58
CA MET A 504 28.32 -27.86 13.71
C MET A 504 28.61 -28.82 14.87
N GLN A 505 28.90 -30.10 14.59
CA GLN A 505 29.26 -31.06 15.64
C GLN A 505 30.59 -30.70 16.33
N GLN A 506 31.57 -30.17 15.61
CA GLN A 506 32.81 -29.67 16.20
C GLN A 506 32.60 -28.43 17.07
N GLN A 507 31.69 -27.52 16.68
CA GLN A 507 31.34 -26.35 17.49
C GLN A 507 30.56 -26.73 18.75
N ILE A 508 29.60 -27.66 18.66
CA ILE A 508 28.82 -28.13 19.82
C ILE A 508 29.72 -28.86 20.82
N LYS A 509 30.67 -29.68 20.33
CA LYS A 509 31.63 -30.37 21.20
C LYS A 509 32.55 -29.38 21.94
N LYS A 510 32.98 -28.32 21.25
CA LYS A 510 33.75 -27.22 21.86
C LYS A 510 32.97 -26.48 22.94
N TYR A 511 31.67 -26.21 22.71
CA TYR A 511 30.79 -25.60 23.71
C TYR A 511 30.52 -26.50 24.93
N HIS A 512 30.48 -27.82 24.76
CA HIS A 512 30.32 -28.75 25.87
C HIS A 512 31.60 -28.88 26.71
N ASP A 513 32.77 -28.94 26.07
CA ASP A 513 34.06 -28.99 26.77
C ASP A 513 34.35 -27.68 27.56
N ASP A 514 33.80 -26.54 27.12
CA ASP A 514 33.92 -25.24 27.80
C ASP A 514 32.98 -25.09 29.03
N ILE A 515 31.90 -25.89 29.13
CA ILE A 515 30.91 -25.86 30.22
C ILE A 515 31.29 -26.81 31.36
N ASP A 516 31.95 -27.93 31.07
CA ASP A 516 32.41 -28.90 32.08
C ASP A 516 33.69 -28.45 32.83
N GLY A 517 34.23 -27.27 32.52
CA GLY A 517 35.43 -26.70 33.13
C GLY A 517 35.20 -25.72 34.29
N LEU A 518 33.94 -25.40 34.64
CA LEU A 518 33.59 -24.50 35.75
C LEU A 518 33.04 -25.30 36.93
N ASP A 519 33.95 -25.92 37.66
CA ASP A 519 33.72 -26.41 39.02
C ASP A 519 33.69 -25.20 39.98
N HIS A 520 32.70 -25.15 40.90
CA HIS A 520 32.93 -24.91 42.34
C HIS A 520 31.63 -24.65 43.14
N THR A 521 31.42 -25.56 44.11
CA THR A 521 31.07 -25.34 45.53
C THR A 521 29.70 -24.79 45.93
N GLU A 522 28.93 -25.69 46.56
CA GLU A 522 28.16 -25.56 47.82
C GLU A 522 27.75 -24.16 48.31
N GLU A 523 26.44 -23.93 48.45
CA GLU A 523 25.85 -23.56 49.75
C GLU A 523 24.34 -23.86 49.78
N GLN A 524 23.93 -24.54 50.85
CA GLN A 524 22.57 -24.92 51.21
C GLN A 524 21.91 -23.86 52.11
N ASP A 525 20.58 -23.83 52.03
CA ASP A 525 19.62 -23.58 53.11
C ASP A 525 19.04 -22.18 53.41
N GLU A 526 17.70 -22.24 53.47
CA GLU A 526 16.72 -21.52 54.31
C GLU A 526 16.32 -20.07 53.98
N LEU A 527 15.12 -19.94 53.41
CA LEU A 527 14.25 -18.76 53.55
C LEU A 527 12.85 -19.23 54.01
N GLU A 528 12.61 -19.12 55.31
CA GLU A 528 11.29 -19.21 55.94
C GLU A 528 10.42 -17.99 55.54
N LEU A 529 9.14 -18.25 55.25
CA LEU A 529 8.09 -17.24 55.08
C LEU A 529 7.56 -16.80 56.45
N PRO A 530 7.35 -15.50 56.72
CA PRO A 530 6.56 -15.08 57.87
C PRO A 530 5.10 -14.85 57.48
N ASP A 531 4.23 -15.54 58.22
CA ASP A 531 2.81 -15.22 58.36
C ASP A 531 2.60 -13.96 59.22
N ASN A 532 1.49 -13.29 58.89
CA ASN A 532 0.66 -12.40 59.71
C ASN A 532 0.97 -10.89 59.83
N ILE A 533 -0.14 -10.21 59.57
CA ILE A 533 -0.53 -8.82 59.80
C ILE A 533 -0.66 -8.56 61.30
N ASP A 534 -0.16 -7.41 61.79
CA ASP A 534 -0.90 -6.56 62.72
C ASP A 534 -0.29 -5.14 62.80
N ASN A 535 -1.20 -4.16 62.62
CA ASN A 535 -1.13 -2.69 62.74
C ASN A 535 -0.37 -1.86 61.70
#